data_AF-A0A6J6EHW2-F1
#
_entry.id   AF-A0A6J6EHW2-F1
#
_cell.length_a   1.000
_cell.length_b   1.000
_cell.length_c   1.000
_cell.angle_alpha   90.00
_cell.angle_beta   90.00
_cell.angle_gamma   90.00
#
_symmetry.space_group_name_H-M   'P 1'
#
loop_
_entity.id
_entity.type
_entity.pdbx_description
1 polymer ?
#
loop_
_entity_poly.entity_id
_entity_poly.type
_entity_poly.pdbx_seq_one_letter_code
_entity_poly.pdbx_strand_id
1 'polypeptide(L)'
;MVAAWTYTGGPRPYGYAGLGEVFVFVFFGLVATVGTQFVVSESVTMLSFVASLAVGALACALLVVNNLRDIEGDAVVGKRTLAVKMGDRRTRFFFVFLFLVVVVSVLVVAVMSQVWALIGLLGVVAGVPAVNAVLRGASKTELIAVLGMVGRSQLIFGCAFSVGIFLSV
;
A
#
# COMPACT_ATOMS: atom_id res chain seq x y z
N MET A 1 -1.58 8.02 -19.93
CA MET A 1 -0.52 7.37 -20.75
C MET A 1 0.87 7.96 -20.47
N VAL A 2 1.05 9.29 -20.47
CA VAL A 2 2.35 9.93 -20.13
C VAL A 2 2.87 9.52 -18.75
N ALA A 3 2.02 9.52 -17.71
CA ALA A 3 2.40 9.16 -16.34
C ALA A 3 2.92 7.71 -16.22
N ALA A 4 2.28 6.76 -16.89
CA ALA A 4 2.71 5.36 -16.94
C ALA A 4 4.00 5.18 -17.77
N TRP A 5 4.15 5.94 -18.87
CA TRP A 5 5.38 5.95 -19.66
C TRP A 5 6.56 6.51 -18.86
N THR A 6 6.39 7.60 -18.11
CA THR A 6 7.45 8.18 -17.25
C THR A 6 7.70 7.39 -15.96
N TYR A 7 6.89 6.38 -15.65
CA TYR A 7 7.07 5.53 -14.47
C TYR A 7 8.18 4.50 -14.70
N THR A 8 8.25 3.89 -15.90
CA THR A 8 9.28 2.90 -16.30
C THR A 8 10.16 3.33 -17.46
N GLY A 9 9.74 4.29 -18.30
CA GLY A 9 10.41 4.72 -19.53
C GLY A 9 10.79 6.20 -19.55
N GLY A 10 11.76 6.54 -20.41
CA GLY A 10 12.35 7.87 -20.53
C GLY A 10 13.70 8.02 -19.80
N PRO A 11 14.42 9.14 -19.98
CA PRO A 11 15.79 9.33 -19.47
C PRO A 11 15.88 9.43 -17.94
N ARG A 12 14.77 9.68 -17.23
CA ARG A 12 14.67 9.72 -15.75
C ARG A 12 13.31 9.20 -15.25
N PRO A 13 13.09 7.88 -15.23
CA PRO A 13 11.83 7.32 -14.75
C PRO A 13 11.63 7.65 -13.26
N TYR A 14 10.44 8.14 -12.88
CA TYR A 14 10.17 8.59 -11.51
C TYR A 14 10.25 7.47 -10.46
N GLY A 15 10.01 6.22 -10.87
CA GLY A 15 10.26 5.04 -10.02
C GLY A 15 11.72 4.96 -9.54
N TYR A 16 12.67 5.44 -10.35
CA TYR A 16 14.10 5.49 -10.00
C TYR A 16 14.51 6.74 -9.22
N ALA A 17 13.60 7.69 -9.01
CA ALA A 17 13.81 8.89 -8.21
C ALA A 17 13.28 8.78 -6.77
N GLY A 18 12.73 7.63 -6.37
CA GLY A 18 12.18 7.39 -5.04
C GLY A 18 10.80 8.01 -4.83
N LEU A 19 10.06 8.21 -5.93
CA LEU A 19 8.68 8.69 -5.92
C LEU A 19 7.69 7.57 -6.27
N GLY A 20 8.16 6.32 -6.36
CA GLY A 20 7.35 5.17 -6.73
C GLY A 20 6.19 4.95 -5.77
N GLU A 21 6.44 5.04 -4.47
CA GLU A 21 5.45 4.88 -3.41
C GLU A 21 4.40 6.00 -3.46
N VAL A 22 4.81 7.25 -3.68
CA VAL A 22 3.87 8.38 -3.85
C VAL A 22 2.97 8.16 -5.07
N PHE A 23 3.57 7.74 -6.19
CA PHE A 23 2.82 7.44 -7.41
C PHE A 23 1.83 6.30 -7.19
N VAL A 24 2.27 5.21 -6.56
CA VAL A 24 1.42 4.07 -6.27
C VAL A 24 0.27 4.47 -5.35
N PHE A 25 0.55 5.26 -4.32
CA PHE A 25 -0.47 5.77 -3.41
C PHE A 25 -1.53 6.61 -4.14
N VAL A 26 -1.09 7.55 -4.98
CA VAL A 26 -1.99 8.45 -5.70
C VAL A 26 -2.83 7.68 -6.72
N PHE A 27 -2.21 6.86 -7.56
CA PHE A 27 -2.92 6.23 -8.68
C PHE A 27 -3.69 4.97 -8.27
N PHE A 28 -3.11 4.09 -7.45
CA PHE A 28 -3.75 2.85 -7.03
C PHE A 28 -4.56 2.99 -5.73
N GLY A 29 -4.27 4.00 -4.90
CA GLY A 29 -5.11 4.37 -3.76
C GLY A 29 -6.16 5.40 -4.16
N LEU A 30 -5.76 6.68 -4.19
CA LEU A 30 -6.71 7.81 -4.32
C LEU A 30 -7.52 7.74 -5.63
N VAL A 31 -6.85 7.75 -6.79
CA VAL A 31 -7.51 7.83 -8.10
C VAL A 31 -8.36 6.60 -8.37
N ALA A 32 -7.83 5.40 -8.10
CA ALA A 32 -8.58 4.17 -8.32
C ALA A 32 -9.82 4.09 -7.41
N THR A 33 -9.70 4.37 -6.11
CA THR A 33 -10.83 4.23 -5.17
C THR A 33 -11.82 5.39 -5.29
N VAL A 34 -11.36 6.64 -5.22
CA VAL A 34 -12.23 7.82 -5.28
C VAL A 34 -12.81 8.00 -6.67
N GLY A 35 -12.01 7.76 -7.73
CA GLY A 35 -12.48 7.81 -9.10
C GLY A 35 -13.56 6.77 -9.39
N THR A 36 -13.42 5.54 -8.87
CA THR A 36 -14.47 4.52 -8.99
C THR A 36 -15.75 4.97 -8.28
N GLN A 37 -15.65 5.54 -7.07
CA GLN A 37 -16.82 6.07 -6.37
C GLN A 37 -17.51 7.19 -7.18
N PHE A 38 -16.74 8.11 -7.75
CA PHE A 38 -17.27 9.20 -8.56
C PHE A 38 -17.99 8.69 -9.81
N VAL A 39 -17.42 7.72 -10.53
CA VAL A 39 -18.06 7.15 -11.72
C VAL A 39 -19.37 6.44 -11.39
N VAL A 40 -19.48 5.81 -10.21
CA VAL A 40 -20.66 5.04 -9.80
C VAL A 40 -21.75 5.91 -9.16
N SER A 41 -21.36 6.93 -8.38
CA SER A 41 -22.27 7.69 -7.51
C SER A 41 -22.32 9.19 -7.82
N GLU A 42 -21.60 9.64 -8.85
CA GLU A 42 -21.46 11.05 -9.28
C GLU A 42 -21.08 12.02 -8.14
N SER A 43 -20.49 11.49 -7.07
CA SER A 43 -20.13 12.24 -5.88
C SER A 43 -18.78 11.79 -5.35
N VAL A 44 -18.14 12.67 -4.60
CA VAL A 44 -16.91 12.37 -3.87
C VAL A 44 -17.19 12.60 -2.40
N THR A 45 -16.98 11.56 -1.59
CA THR A 45 -17.24 11.62 -0.15
C THR A 45 -15.93 11.62 0.63
N MET A 46 -15.95 12.19 1.83
CA MET A 46 -14.81 12.05 2.75
C MET A 46 -14.55 10.57 3.11
N LEU A 47 -15.60 9.74 3.12
CA LEU A 47 -15.47 8.31 3.38
C LEU A 47 -14.59 7.62 2.32
N SER A 48 -14.81 7.89 1.03
CA SER A 48 -13.97 7.27 -0.02
C SER A 48 -12.54 7.77 0.00
N PHE A 49 -12.31 9.04 0.35
CA PHE A 49 -10.96 9.55 0.56
C PHE A 49 -10.26 8.78 1.69
N VAL A 50 -10.88 8.63 2.85
CA VAL A 50 -10.26 7.88 3.97
C VAL A 50 -10.08 6.40 3.61
N ALA A 51 -11.05 5.77 2.96
CA ALA A 51 -10.94 4.38 2.49
C ALA A 51 -9.77 4.18 1.51
N SER A 52 -9.56 5.15 0.61
CA SER A 52 -8.47 5.12 -0.36
C SER A 52 -7.08 5.16 0.27
N LEU A 53 -6.95 5.72 1.49
CA LEU A 53 -5.69 5.71 2.24
C LEU A 53 -5.28 4.28 2.62
N ALA A 54 -6.23 3.45 3.04
CA ALA A 54 -5.98 2.04 3.37
C ALA A 54 -5.55 1.24 2.13
N VAL A 55 -6.28 1.40 1.02
CA VAL A 55 -5.98 0.73 -0.25
C VAL A 55 -4.60 1.15 -0.77
N GLY A 56 -4.33 2.47 -0.79
CA GLY A 56 -3.05 3.02 -1.22
C GLY A 56 -1.89 2.58 -0.34
N ALA A 57 -2.10 2.51 0.99
CA ALA A 57 -1.07 2.08 1.93
C ALA A 57 -0.68 0.61 1.73
N LEU A 58 -1.63 -0.29 1.46
CA LEU A 58 -1.34 -1.70 1.15
C LEU A 58 -0.60 -1.86 -0.19
N ALA A 59 -1.01 -1.11 -1.21
CA ALA A 59 -0.31 -1.09 -2.49
C ALA A 59 1.13 -0.59 -2.34
N CYS A 60 1.34 0.46 -1.52
CA CYS A 60 2.68 0.94 -1.18
C CYS A 60 3.47 -0.09 -0.39
N ALA A 61 2.86 -0.79 0.57
CA ALA A 61 3.53 -1.82 1.35
C ALA A 61 4.07 -2.94 0.45
N LEU A 62 3.32 -3.33 -0.57
CA LEU A 62 3.77 -4.32 -1.56
C LEU A 62 4.98 -3.81 -2.35
N LEU A 63 4.95 -2.55 -2.82
CA LEU A 63 6.08 -1.94 -3.51
C LEU A 63 7.31 -1.79 -2.59
N VAL A 64 7.12 -1.42 -1.33
CA VAL A 64 8.19 -1.24 -0.35
C VAL A 64 8.90 -2.56 -0.07
N VAL A 65 8.19 -3.68 0.03
CA VAL A 65 8.83 -5.02 0.17
C VAL A 65 9.67 -5.35 -1.06
N ASN A 66 9.17 -5.02 -2.25
CA ASN A 66 9.93 -5.21 -3.49
C ASN A 66 11.22 -4.36 -3.49
N ASN A 67 11.11 -3.07 -3.16
CA ASN A 67 12.24 -2.15 -3.09
C ASN A 67 13.22 -2.52 -1.97
N LEU A 68 12.73 -3.05 -0.83
CA LEU A 68 13.55 -3.52 0.29
C LEU A 68 14.41 -4.72 -0.11
N ARG A 69 13.86 -5.65 -0.89
CA ARG A 69 14.61 -6.82 -1.40
C ARG A 69 15.77 -6.39 -2.30
N ASP A 70 15.54 -5.37 -3.10
CA ASP A 70 16.43 -4.99 -4.20
C ASP A 70 17.35 -3.80 -3.87
N ILE A 71 17.41 -3.33 -2.61
CA ILE A 71 18.22 -2.16 -2.18
C ILE A 71 19.66 -2.20 -2.71
N GLU A 72 20.39 -3.29 -2.46
CA GLU A 72 21.80 -3.39 -2.84
C GLU A 72 21.99 -3.37 -4.35
N GLY A 73 21.15 -4.12 -5.08
CA GLY A 73 21.22 -4.20 -6.54
C GLY A 73 20.85 -2.86 -7.19
N ASP A 74 19.81 -2.20 -6.68
CA ASP A 74 19.38 -0.89 -7.16
C ASP A 74 20.43 0.20 -6.89
N ALA A 75 21.11 0.14 -5.74
CA ALA A 75 22.18 1.07 -5.40
C ALA A 75 23.39 0.93 -6.36
N VAL A 76 23.80 -0.30 -6.69
CA VAL A 76 24.94 -0.57 -7.60
C VAL A 76 24.68 -0.04 -9.01
N VAL A 77 23.45 -0.13 -9.50
CA VAL A 77 23.06 0.36 -10.84
C VAL A 77 22.65 1.85 -10.82
N GLY A 78 22.85 2.54 -9.70
CA GLY A 78 22.61 3.99 -9.56
C GLY A 78 21.14 4.41 -9.47
N LYS A 79 20.21 3.47 -9.24
CA LYS A 79 18.80 3.79 -8.98
C LYS A 79 18.66 4.37 -7.57
N ARG A 80 17.85 5.42 -7.43
CA ARG A 80 17.62 6.11 -6.15
C ARG A 80 16.18 5.91 -5.68
N THR A 81 15.77 4.65 -5.53
CA THR A 81 14.46 4.30 -4.95
C THR A 81 14.35 4.83 -3.51
N LEU A 82 13.13 4.91 -2.97
CA LEU A 82 12.91 5.39 -1.61
C LEU A 82 13.65 4.52 -0.59
N ALA A 83 13.66 3.20 -0.83
CA ALA A 83 14.38 2.24 -0.01
C ALA A 83 15.90 2.46 -0.02
N VAL A 84 16.48 2.75 -1.19
CA VAL A 84 17.92 3.10 -1.30
C VAL A 84 18.23 4.41 -0.56
N LYS A 85 17.35 5.43 -0.65
CA LYS A 85 17.54 6.71 0.06
C LYS A 85 17.38 6.60 1.57
N MET A 86 16.43 5.78 2.03
CA MET A 86 16.14 5.59 3.45
C MET A 86 17.08 4.59 4.13
N GLY A 87 17.59 3.62 3.38
CA GLY A 87 18.32 2.46 3.89
C GLY A 87 17.38 1.36 4.43
N ASP A 88 17.91 0.15 4.57
CA ASP A 88 17.15 -1.06 4.95
C ASP A 88 16.30 -0.86 6.22
N ARG A 89 16.93 -0.44 7.33
CA ARG A 89 16.25 -0.30 8.63
C ARG A 89 15.05 0.67 8.59
N ARG A 90 15.22 1.84 7.97
CA ARG A 90 14.14 2.84 7.88
C ARG A 90 13.03 2.39 6.93
N THR A 91 13.39 1.67 5.87
CA THR A 91 12.43 1.07 4.92
C THR A 91 11.55 0.03 5.61
N ARG A 92 12.10 -0.78 6.51
CA ARG A 92 11.34 -1.73 7.35
C ARG A 92 10.36 -1.02 8.28
N PHE A 93 10.77 0.07 8.92
CA PHE A 93 9.84 0.88 9.74
C PHE A 93 8.75 1.54 8.90
N PHE A 94 9.11 2.04 7.71
CA PHE A 94 8.14 2.62 6.79
C PHE A 94 7.10 1.58 6.34
N PHE A 95 7.52 0.35 6.07
CA PHE A 95 6.60 -0.76 5.79
C PHE A 95 5.59 -0.99 6.92
N VAL A 96 6.05 -1.03 8.18
CA VAL A 96 5.15 -1.19 9.34
C VAL A 96 4.22 0.01 9.52
N PHE A 97 4.73 1.23 9.28
CA PHE A 97 3.93 2.45 9.30
C PHE A 97 2.77 2.39 8.30
N LEU A 98 2.97 1.82 7.11
CA LEU A 98 1.89 1.66 6.13
C LEU A 98 0.76 0.76 6.66
N PHE A 99 1.07 -0.33 7.38
CA PHE A 99 0.04 -1.14 8.06
C PHE A 99 -0.67 -0.37 9.16
N LEU A 100 0.02 0.52 9.89
CA LEU A 100 -0.62 1.41 10.85
C LEU A 100 -1.60 2.36 10.17
N VAL A 101 -1.24 2.92 9.00
CA VAL A 101 -2.14 3.77 8.20
C VAL A 101 -3.41 3.01 7.82
N VAL A 102 -3.30 1.74 7.43
CA VAL A 102 -4.46 0.88 7.15
C VAL A 102 -5.37 0.76 8.37
N VAL A 103 -4.81 0.42 9.53
CA VAL A 103 -5.58 0.29 10.79
C VAL A 103 -6.31 1.59 11.12
N VAL A 104 -5.59 2.72 11.13
CA VAL A 104 -6.17 4.04 11.46
C VAL A 104 -7.27 4.40 10.47
N SER A 105 -7.05 4.16 9.17
CA SER A 105 -8.05 4.46 8.13
C SER A 105 -9.33 3.63 8.34
N VAL A 106 -9.21 2.34 8.65
CA VAL A 106 -10.36 1.47 8.94
C VAL A 106 -11.11 1.94 10.18
N LEU A 107 -10.40 2.30 11.25
CA LEU A 107 -11.03 2.82 12.47
C LEU A 107 -11.78 4.13 12.22
N VAL A 108 -11.19 5.05 11.45
CA VAL A 108 -11.85 6.32 11.09
C VAL A 108 -13.10 6.05 10.26
N VAL A 109 -13.04 5.15 9.27
CA VAL A 109 -14.24 4.79 8.48
C VAL A 109 -15.31 4.14 9.36
N ALA A 110 -14.94 3.31 10.32
CA ALA A 110 -15.89 2.70 11.26
C ALA A 110 -16.60 3.73 12.13
N VAL A 111 -15.92 4.82 12.52
CA VAL A 111 -16.52 5.94 13.25
C VAL A 111 -17.41 6.80 12.34
N MET A 112 -17.04 7.00 11.08
CA MET A 112 -17.78 7.83 10.13
C MET A 112 -19.02 7.17 9.53
N SER A 113 -19.01 5.84 9.42
CA SER A 113 -20.08 5.04 8.82
C SER A 113 -20.71 4.13 9.87
N GLN A 114 -20.22 2.90 10.03
CA GLN A 114 -20.65 1.97 11.06
C GLN A 114 -19.55 0.98 11.45
N VAL A 115 -19.77 0.29 12.57
CA VAL A 115 -18.86 -0.71 13.16
C VAL A 115 -18.50 -1.85 12.20
N TRP A 116 -19.34 -2.16 11.21
CA TRP A 116 -19.09 -3.23 10.25
C TRP A 116 -17.86 -2.98 9.36
N ALA A 117 -17.42 -1.73 9.18
CA ALA A 117 -16.17 -1.42 8.49
C ALA A 117 -14.94 -2.06 9.16
N LEU A 118 -15.02 -2.39 10.46
CA LEU A 118 -13.96 -3.10 11.20
C LEU A 118 -13.67 -4.50 10.65
N ILE A 119 -14.58 -5.10 9.88
CA ILE A 119 -14.33 -6.37 9.18
C ILE A 119 -13.10 -6.24 8.26
N GLY A 120 -12.80 -5.05 7.74
CA GLY A 120 -11.57 -4.78 6.98
C GLY A 120 -10.27 -5.09 7.74
N LEU A 121 -10.28 -5.08 9.08
CA LEU A 121 -9.11 -5.43 9.89
C LEU A 121 -8.65 -6.89 9.70
N LEU A 122 -9.50 -7.77 9.15
CA LEU A 122 -9.08 -9.12 8.74
C LEU A 122 -7.92 -9.09 7.73
N GLY A 123 -7.88 -8.07 6.86
CA GLY A 123 -6.74 -7.86 5.96
C GLY A 123 -5.45 -7.55 6.71
N VAL A 124 -5.51 -6.75 7.77
CA VAL A 124 -4.36 -6.44 8.64
C VAL A 124 -3.91 -7.69 9.39
N VAL A 125 -4.84 -8.45 9.95
CA VAL A 125 -4.55 -9.73 10.63
C VAL A 125 -3.82 -10.69 9.69
N ALA A 126 -4.30 -10.82 8.44
CA ALA A 126 -3.63 -11.62 7.41
C ALA A 126 -2.22 -11.12 7.05
N GLY A 127 -1.93 -9.84 7.28
CA GLY A 127 -0.62 -9.23 7.05
C GLY A 127 0.35 -9.33 8.24
N VAL A 128 -0.09 -9.75 9.42
CA VAL A 128 0.76 -9.88 10.62
C VAL A 128 2.02 -10.74 10.38
N PRO A 129 1.95 -11.89 9.68
CA PRO A 129 3.15 -12.68 9.36
C PRO A 129 4.17 -11.90 8.52
N ALA A 130 3.71 -11.07 7.58
CA ALA A 130 4.57 -10.20 6.77
C ALA A 130 5.26 -9.14 7.63
N VAL A 131 4.50 -8.46 8.50
CA VAL A 131 5.03 -7.48 9.46
C VAL A 131 6.08 -8.09 10.37
N ASN A 132 5.80 -9.27 10.93
CA ASN A 132 6.74 -9.96 11.81
C ASN A 132 8.02 -10.39 11.08
N ALA A 133 7.91 -10.92 9.86
CA ALA A 133 9.06 -11.29 9.05
C ALA A 133 9.94 -10.06 8.75
N VAL A 134 9.34 -8.94 8.35
CA VAL A 134 10.07 -7.70 8.04
C VAL A 134 10.77 -7.15 9.28
N LEU A 135 10.10 -7.12 10.44
CA LEU A 135 10.68 -6.65 11.71
C LEU A 135 11.81 -7.53 12.23
N ARG A 136 11.75 -8.85 11.98
CA ARG A 136 12.81 -9.80 12.34
C ARG A 136 14.03 -9.77 11.41
N GLY A 137 14.03 -8.88 10.42
CA GLY A 137 15.17 -8.75 9.52
C GLY A 137 15.16 -9.75 8.37
N ALA A 138 13.97 -10.11 7.84
CA ALA A 138 13.83 -11.00 6.68
C ALA A 138 14.87 -10.72 5.59
N SER A 139 15.53 -11.80 5.16
CA SER A 139 16.50 -11.85 4.07
C SER A 139 15.84 -11.67 2.71
N LYS A 140 16.64 -11.43 1.66
CA LYS A 140 16.13 -11.24 0.29
C LYS A 140 15.21 -12.38 -0.19
N THR A 141 15.54 -13.63 0.14
CA THR A 141 14.73 -14.81 -0.23
C THR A 141 13.41 -14.85 0.52
N GLU A 142 13.42 -14.54 1.82
CA GLU A 142 12.21 -14.48 2.64
C GLU A 142 11.28 -13.33 2.21
N LEU A 143 11.84 -12.22 1.73
CA LEU A 143 11.06 -11.10 1.20
C LEU A 143 10.21 -11.48 -0.02
N ILE A 144 10.58 -12.51 -0.78
CA ILE A 144 9.73 -13.05 -1.87
C ILE A 144 8.45 -13.66 -1.29
N ALA A 145 8.55 -14.40 -0.18
CA ALA A 145 7.37 -14.91 0.51
C ALA A 145 6.55 -13.77 1.13
N VAL A 146 7.22 -12.73 1.67
CA VAL A 146 6.57 -11.52 2.20
C VAL A 146 5.74 -10.81 1.15
N LEU A 147 6.22 -10.69 -0.09
CA LEU A 147 5.44 -10.14 -1.22
C LEU A 147 4.12 -10.89 -1.40
N GLY A 148 4.15 -12.23 -1.38
CA GLY A 148 2.94 -13.05 -1.45
C GLY A 148 2.00 -12.86 -0.26
N MET A 149 2.55 -12.72 0.96
CA MET A 149 1.76 -12.46 2.17
C MET A 149 1.06 -11.10 2.13
N VAL A 150 1.75 -10.05 1.67
CA VAL A 150 1.16 -8.70 1.52
C VAL A 150 0.09 -8.71 0.43
N GLY A 151 0.32 -9.39 -0.70
CA GLY A 151 -0.70 -9.54 -1.75
C GLY A 151 -1.97 -10.23 -1.24
N ARG A 152 -1.84 -11.30 -0.45
CA ARG A 152 -2.97 -11.97 0.20
C ARG A 152 -3.69 -11.05 1.19
N SER A 153 -2.92 -10.33 2.02
CA SER A 153 -3.46 -9.33 2.95
C SER A 153 -4.29 -8.26 2.22
N GLN A 154 -3.82 -7.77 1.08
CA GLN A 154 -4.53 -6.80 0.26
C GLN A 154 -5.82 -7.36 -0.36
N LEU A 155 -5.82 -8.60 -0.84
CA LEU A 155 -7.03 -9.26 -1.35
C LEU A 155 -8.07 -9.46 -0.24
N ILE A 156 -7.64 -10.01 0.90
CA ILE A 156 -8.52 -10.22 2.05
C ILE A 156 -9.08 -8.88 2.53
N PHE A 157 -8.24 -7.84 2.63
CA PHE A 157 -8.68 -6.48 2.94
C PHE A 157 -9.77 -6.00 1.98
N GLY A 158 -9.52 -6.08 0.67
CA GLY A 158 -10.47 -5.61 -0.34
C GLY A 158 -11.84 -6.29 -0.24
N CYS A 159 -11.87 -7.61 -0.09
CA CYS A 159 -13.10 -8.36 0.08
C CYS A 159 -13.80 -8.03 1.40
N ALA A 160 -13.07 -8.12 2.52
CA ALA A 160 -13.59 -7.96 3.87
C ALA A 160 -14.11 -6.53 4.11
N PHE A 161 -13.36 -5.53 3.66
CA PHE A 161 -13.74 -4.13 3.78
C PHE A 161 -14.96 -3.80 2.92
N SER A 162 -15.04 -4.31 1.68
CA SER A 162 -16.21 -4.12 0.83
C SER A 162 -17.48 -4.72 1.45
N VAL A 163 -17.39 -5.92 2.05
CA VAL A 163 -18.50 -6.51 2.81
C VAL A 163 -18.88 -5.64 4.00
N GLY A 164 -17.89 -5.15 4.76
CA GLY A 164 -18.13 -4.26 5.89
C GLY A 164 -18.86 -2.96 5.51
N ILE A 165 -18.47 -2.35 4.39
CA ILE A 165 -19.16 -1.15 3.86
C ILE A 165 -20.56 -1.49 3.37
N PHE A 166 -20.76 -2.61 2.67
CA PHE A 166 -22.08 -3.01 2.19
C PHE A 166 -23.07 -3.24 3.34
N LEU A 167 -22.63 -3.82 4.45
CA LEU A 167 -23.44 -3.99 5.67
C LEU A 167 -23.71 -2.68 6.43
N SER A 168 -23.04 -1.59 6.06
CA SER A 168 -23.20 -0.27 6.70
C SER A 168 -24.21 0.63 5.97
N VAL A 169 -24.75 0.17 4.84
CA VAL A 169 -25.82 0.83 4.05
C VAL A 169 -27.17 0.32 4.49
#